data_AF-A0A9P8YMI2-F1
#
_entry.id   AF-A0A9P8YMI2-F1
#
_cell.length_a   1.000
_cell.length_b   1.000
_cell.length_c   1.000
_cell.angle_alpha   90.00
_cell.angle_beta   90.00
_cell.angle_gamma   90.00
#
_symmetry.space_group_name_H-M   'P 1'
#
loop_
_entity.id
_entity.type
_entity.pdbx_description
1 polymer ?
#
loop_
_entity_poly.entity_id
_entity_poly.type
_entity_poly.pdbx_seq_one_letter_code
_entity_poly.pdbx_strand_id
1 'polypeptide(L)'
;GPRQRAARQSIEITNGNDDDARSGKFFGAVVSEFTHGSILGKGNKSFTYLTRVGETKPGVGPMGVGHAIKTHTGLNLKAESSIWTANQFTGELAAVWTNPGGAPVETEVFYYKSKNALALSSDPGAFGSAHKDAVKVTLTIIPKPLY
;
A
#
# COMPACT_ATOMS: atom_id res chain seq x y z
N GLY A 1 -16.02 30.54 -20.44
CA GLY A 1 -15.31 30.74 -19.16
C GLY A 1 -14.26 29.65 -18.99
N PRO A 2 -13.06 29.95 -18.46
CA PRO A 2 -12.00 28.96 -18.37
C PRO A 2 -12.33 27.91 -17.31
N ARG A 3 -12.24 26.63 -17.69
CA ARG A 3 -12.39 25.47 -16.81
C ARG A 3 -11.17 25.42 -15.88
N GLN A 4 -11.38 25.63 -14.57
CA GLN A 4 -10.36 25.33 -13.56
C GLN A 4 -9.99 23.85 -13.65
N ARG A 5 -8.74 23.56 -14.03
CA ARG A 5 -8.17 22.22 -13.87
C ARG A 5 -8.01 21.96 -12.37
N ALA A 6 -8.63 20.89 -11.88
CA ALA A 6 -8.40 20.42 -10.52
C ALA A 6 -6.90 20.24 -10.28
N ALA A 7 -6.40 20.81 -9.18
CA ALA A 7 -5.02 20.65 -8.77
C ALA A 7 -4.74 19.15 -8.59
N ARG A 8 -3.79 18.61 -9.37
CA ARG A 8 -3.27 17.26 -9.17
C ARG A 8 -2.49 17.29 -7.86
N GLN A 9 -3.05 16.72 -6.79
CA GLN A 9 -2.27 16.40 -5.60
C GLN A 9 -1.32 15.26 -5.96
N SER A 10 -0.05 15.56 -6.19
CA SER A 10 1.00 14.56 -6.33
C SER A 10 1.47 14.15 -4.94
N ILE A 11 1.19 12.91 -4.54
CA ILE A 11 1.88 12.29 -3.41
C ILE A 11 3.24 11.84 -3.94
N GLU A 12 4.30 12.52 -3.54
CA GLU A 12 5.66 12.11 -3.86
C GLU A 12 6.10 11.02 -2.87
N ILE A 13 6.19 9.78 -3.34
CA ILE A 13 6.80 8.69 -2.58
C ILE A 13 8.25 8.63 -3.02
N THR A 14 9.13 9.30 -2.28
CA THR A 14 10.57 9.13 -2.50
C THR A 14 10.99 7.78 -1.91
N ASN A 15 11.63 6.96 -2.74
CA ASN A 15 12.60 5.97 -2.26
C ASN A 15 13.78 6.78 -1.68
N GLY A 16 13.57 7.36 -0.51
CA GLY A 16 14.59 8.08 0.23
C GLY A 16 15.79 7.20 0.47
N ASN A 17 16.93 7.86 0.70
CA ASN A 17 18.27 7.27 0.68
C ASN A 17 18.30 5.83 1.16
N ASP A 18 18.89 5.00 0.30
CA ASP A 18 19.07 3.55 0.36
C ASP A 18 19.75 3.00 1.64
N ASP A 19 20.01 3.85 2.63
CA ASP A 19 20.90 3.60 3.76
C ASP A 19 20.16 3.14 5.04
N ASP A 20 18.85 3.37 5.17
CA ASP A 20 18.10 2.83 6.33
C ASP A 20 17.57 1.41 6.05
N ALA A 21 18.51 0.45 6.09
CA ALA A 21 18.27 -0.98 5.94
C ALA A 21 17.17 -1.55 6.86
N ARG A 22 16.77 -0.81 7.91
CA ARG A 22 15.70 -1.19 8.85
C ARG A 22 14.29 -1.03 8.28
N SER A 23 14.11 -0.14 7.30
CA SER A 23 12.81 0.11 6.66
C SER A 23 12.60 -0.65 5.35
N GLY A 24 13.68 -1.16 4.74
CA GLY A 24 13.66 -1.85 3.46
C GLY A 24 13.58 -0.90 2.25
N LYS A 25 13.93 -1.42 1.06
CA LYS A 25 14.02 -0.63 -0.19
C LYS A 25 12.82 -0.79 -1.11
N PHE A 26 11.92 -1.71 -0.79
CA PHE A 26 10.77 -2.02 -1.64
C PHE A 26 9.57 -1.20 -1.21
N PHE A 27 8.81 -0.70 -2.17
CA PHE A 27 7.48 -0.16 -1.90
C PHE A 27 6.50 -1.33 -1.80
N GLY A 28 5.89 -1.52 -0.64
CA GLY A 28 5.00 -2.66 -0.39
C GLY A 28 3.99 -2.32 0.70
N ALA A 29 3.42 -3.34 1.32
CA ALA A 29 2.35 -3.19 2.30
C ALA A 29 2.68 -3.82 3.65
N VAL A 30 2.23 -3.17 4.73
CA VAL A 30 2.33 -3.66 6.12
C VAL A 30 0.91 -3.82 6.67
N VAL A 31 0.66 -4.91 7.37
CA VAL A 31 -0.65 -5.14 8.01
C VAL A 31 -0.98 -3.99 8.96
N SER A 32 -2.22 -3.50 8.93
CA SER A 32 -2.64 -2.53 9.95
C SER A 32 -2.67 -3.18 11.33
N GLU A 33 -2.44 -2.39 12.37
CA GLU A 33 -2.60 -2.77 13.77
C GLU A 33 -4.05 -3.21 14.11
N PHE A 34 -5.01 -2.86 13.26
CA PHE A 34 -6.42 -3.21 13.41
C PHE A 34 -6.81 -4.49 12.64
N THR A 35 -5.89 -5.05 11.85
CA THR A 35 -6.14 -6.24 11.05
C THR A 35 -5.90 -7.50 11.89
N HIS A 36 -6.96 -8.05 12.48
CA HIS A 36 -6.91 -9.36 13.15
C HIS A 36 -6.49 -10.44 12.14
N GLY A 37 -5.29 -10.99 12.31
CA GLY A 37 -4.81 -12.13 11.53
C GLY A 37 -4.29 -11.82 10.13
N SER A 38 -4.12 -10.55 9.72
CA SER A 38 -3.58 -10.19 8.39
C SER A 38 -4.44 -10.64 7.19
N ILE A 39 -5.72 -10.94 7.41
CA ILE A 39 -6.63 -11.45 6.37
C ILE A 39 -7.45 -10.29 5.80
N LEU A 40 -7.33 -10.08 4.48
CA LEU A 40 -8.22 -9.26 3.67
C LEU A 40 -9.32 -10.14 3.05
N GLY A 41 -10.51 -9.58 2.87
CA GLY A 41 -11.62 -10.25 2.23
C GLY A 41 -12.91 -9.43 2.27
N LYS A 42 -13.93 -9.90 1.56
CA LYS A 42 -15.25 -9.28 1.53
C LYS A 42 -15.88 -9.23 2.93
N GLY A 43 -16.53 -8.12 3.26
CA GLY A 43 -17.15 -7.85 4.56
C GLY A 43 -16.16 -7.47 5.66
N ASN A 44 -14.85 -7.51 5.39
CA ASN A 44 -13.83 -7.19 6.37
C ASN A 44 -13.39 -5.71 6.26
N LYS A 45 -13.25 -5.05 7.41
CA LYS A 45 -12.72 -3.67 7.53
C LYS A 45 -11.18 -3.63 7.55
N SER A 46 -10.54 -4.80 7.58
CA SER A 46 -9.09 -4.94 7.50
C SER A 46 -8.50 -4.20 6.30
N PHE A 47 -7.31 -3.66 6.52
CA PHE A 47 -6.51 -3.01 5.50
C PHE A 47 -5.01 -3.15 5.80
N THR A 48 -4.18 -2.76 4.85
CA THR A 48 -2.72 -2.67 5.01
C THR A 48 -2.27 -1.26 4.64
N TYR A 49 -1.16 -0.78 5.21
CA TYR A 49 -0.56 0.50 4.86
C TYR A 49 0.52 0.30 3.80
N LEU A 50 0.52 1.14 2.77
CA LEU A 50 1.62 1.19 1.81
C LEU A 50 2.80 1.97 2.41
N THR A 51 3.99 1.36 2.39
CA THR A 51 5.21 1.93 2.96
C THR A 51 6.44 1.22 2.39
N ARG A 52 7.63 1.68 2.80
CA ARG A 52 8.86 0.90 2.63
C ARG A 52 8.84 -0.36 3.49
N VAL A 53 9.22 -1.46 2.85
CA VAL A 53 9.28 -2.81 3.42
C VAL A 53 10.53 -3.54 2.90
N GLY A 54 10.97 -4.54 3.66
CA GLY A 54 11.98 -5.49 3.24
C GLY A 54 11.46 -6.44 2.15
N GLU A 55 12.40 -7.13 1.50
CA GLU A 55 12.06 -8.13 0.50
C GLU A 55 11.27 -9.29 1.11
N THR A 56 10.25 -9.77 0.39
CA THR A 56 9.44 -10.91 0.78
C THR A 56 9.25 -11.84 -0.39
N LYS A 57 9.27 -13.15 -0.14
CA LYS A 57 9.04 -14.15 -1.17
C LYS A 57 7.62 -14.01 -1.77
N PRO A 58 7.49 -13.92 -3.11
CA PRO A 58 6.18 -13.86 -3.77
C PRO A 58 5.28 -15.04 -3.39
N GLY A 59 3.98 -14.77 -3.18
CA GLY A 59 2.94 -15.78 -2.97
C GLY A 59 2.95 -16.48 -1.60
N VAL A 60 3.80 -16.06 -0.65
CA VAL A 60 3.85 -16.65 0.69
C VAL A 60 2.92 -15.94 1.69
N GLY A 61 2.52 -14.70 1.38
CA GLY A 61 1.82 -13.85 2.33
C GLY A 61 2.76 -13.09 3.26
N PRO A 62 2.20 -12.42 4.27
CA PRO A 62 2.90 -11.40 5.02
C PRO A 62 3.86 -12.06 6.01
N MET A 63 5.08 -11.55 6.10
CA MET A 63 6.14 -12.12 6.94
C MET A 63 6.86 -11.05 7.76
N GLY A 64 7.62 -11.49 8.75
CA GLY A 64 8.38 -10.59 9.62
C GLY A 64 9.64 -10.08 8.92
N VAL A 65 9.55 -8.92 8.28
CA VAL A 65 10.67 -8.21 7.64
C VAL A 65 10.76 -6.78 8.15
N GLY A 66 11.86 -6.08 7.86
CA GLY A 66 11.98 -4.66 8.17
C GLY A 66 10.91 -3.84 7.45
N HIS A 67 10.38 -2.80 8.08
CA HIS A 67 9.40 -1.89 7.46
C HIS A 67 9.38 -0.55 8.20
N ALA A 68 9.06 0.54 7.50
CA ALA A 68 9.17 1.88 8.09
C ALA A 68 8.29 2.09 9.33
N ILE A 69 7.11 1.44 9.41
CA ILE A 69 6.24 1.54 10.60
C ILE A 69 6.97 1.05 11.86
N LYS A 70 7.75 -0.03 11.79
CA LYS A 70 8.52 -0.54 12.94
C LYS A 70 9.57 0.47 13.38
N THR A 71 10.26 1.10 12.43
CA THR A 71 11.27 2.13 12.72
C THR A 71 10.66 3.32 13.48
N HIS A 72 9.43 3.72 13.18
CA HIS A 72 8.79 4.90 13.79
C HIS A 72 7.97 4.59 15.05
N THR A 73 7.37 3.40 15.14
CA THR A 73 6.41 3.06 16.21
C THR A 73 6.89 1.97 17.15
N GLY A 74 7.92 1.21 16.77
CA GLY A 74 8.35 0.00 17.46
C GLY A 74 7.45 -1.23 17.23
N LEU A 75 6.32 -1.09 16.54
CA LEU A 75 5.40 -2.20 16.28
C LEU A 75 6.00 -3.21 15.31
N ASN A 76 6.03 -4.47 15.71
CA ASN A 76 6.55 -5.57 14.91
C ASN A 76 5.41 -6.21 14.10
N LEU A 77 5.08 -5.58 12.97
CA LEU A 77 4.00 -6.00 12.08
C LEU A 77 4.56 -6.86 10.95
N LYS A 78 3.66 -7.58 10.26
CA LYS A 78 4.02 -8.36 9.08
C LYS A 78 3.87 -7.52 7.81
N ALA A 79 4.72 -7.79 6.82
CA ALA A 79 4.74 -7.03 5.57
C ALA A 79 4.88 -7.93 4.35
N GLU A 80 4.59 -7.37 3.16
CA GLU A 80 4.76 -7.97 1.84
C GLU A 80 5.25 -6.89 0.85
N SER A 81 6.34 -7.18 0.12
CA SER A 81 6.84 -6.34 -0.99
C SER A 81 6.37 -6.82 -2.36
N SER A 82 6.06 -8.10 -2.50
CA SER A 82 5.72 -8.75 -3.77
C SER A 82 4.22 -8.63 -4.09
N ILE A 83 3.68 -7.41 -4.04
CA ILE A 83 2.24 -7.12 -4.15
C ILE A 83 1.83 -6.45 -5.47
N TRP A 84 2.79 -6.02 -6.29
CA TRP A 84 2.51 -5.15 -7.43
C TRP A 84 2.40 -5.92 -8.74
N THR A 85 1.41 -5.52 -9.53
CA THR A 85 1.34 -5.78 -10.98
C THR A 85 1.30 -4.44 -11.70
N ALA A 86 2.06 -4.34 -12.80
CA ALA A 86 2.15 -3.12 -13.58
C ALA A 86 1.57 -3.34 -14.97
N ASN A 87 0.65 -2.48 -15.38
CA ASN A 87 0.23 -2.42 -16.77
C ASN A 87 1.25 -1.57 -17.55
N GLN A 88 2.08 -2.22 -18.37
CA GLN A 88 3.13 -1.56 -19.14
C GLN A 88 2.62 -0.52 -20.16
N PHE A 89 1.36 -0.58 -20.58
CA PHE A 89 0.79 0.35 -21.55
C PHE A 89 0.22 1.61 -20.90
N THR A 90 -0.38 1.48 -19.71
CA THR A 90 -0.99 2.61 -18.99
C THR A 90 -0.12 3.16 -17.86
N GLY A 91 0.91 2.40 -17.45
CA GLY A 91 1.71 2.66 -16.25
C GLY A 91 0.94 2.39 -14.95
N GLU A 92 -0.29 1.90 -15.01
CA GLU A 92 -1.12 1.67 -13.83
C GLU A 92 -0.55 0.54 -12.95
N LEU A 93 -0.52 0.78 -11.64
CA LEU A 93 -0.15 -0.21 -10.64
C LEU A 93 -1.41 -0.75 -9.98
N ALA A 94 -1.59 -2.08 -10.05
CA ALA A 94 -2.60 -2.80 -9.29
C ALA A 94 -1.93 -3.63 -8.20
N ALA A 95 -2.55 -3.66 -7.02
CA ALA A 95 -2.04 -4.36 -5.86
C ALA A 95 -2.82 -5.66 -5.60
N VAL A 96 -2.09 -6.75 -5.42
CA VAL A 96 -2.60 -8.04 -4.96
C VAL A 96 -1.95 -8.35 -3.63
N TRP A 97 -2.76 -8.56 -2.61
CA TRP A 97 -2.31 -8.98 -1.29
C TRP A 97 -2.38 -10.49 -1.18
N THR A 98 -1.37 -11.13 -0.61
CA THR A 98 -1.44 -12.56 -0.32
C THR A 98 -1.84 -12.72 1.15
N ASN A 99 -3.02 -13.30 1.42
CA ASN A 99 -3.42 -13.64 2.79
C ASN A 99 -2.49 -14.70 3.38
N PRO A 100 -2.37 -14.80 4.73
CA PRO A 100 -1.71 -15.93 5.37
C PRO A 100 -2.27 -17.26 4.86
N GLY A 101 -1.39 -18.15 4.42
CA GLY A 101 -1.77 -19.41 3.76
C GLY A 101 -1.70 -19.37 2.23
N GLY A 102 -1.34 -18.22 1.64
CA GLY A 102 -0.99 -18.12 0.21
C GLY A 102 -2.15 -17.75 -0.73
N ALA A 103 -3.34 -17.45 -0.20
CA ALA A 103 -4.49 -17.07 -1.03
C ALA A 103 -4.37 -15.61 -1.49
N PRO A 104 -4.30 -15.32 -2.80
CA PRO A 104 -4.26 -13.95 -3.29
C PRO A 104 -5.62 -13.27 -3.17
N VAL A 105 -5.60 -11.96 -2.93
CA VAL A 105 -6.78 -11.10 -2.83
C VAL A 105 -6.49 -9.79 -3.56
N GLU A 106 -7.34 -9.45 -4.53
CA GLU A 106 -7.27 -8.15 -5.19
C GLU A 106 -7.56 -7.03 -4.21
N THR A 107 -6.82 -5.93 -4.32
CA THR A 107 -6.97 -4.78 -3.44
C THR A 107 -7.04 -3.48 -4.23
N GLU A 108 -7.71 -2.51 -3.64
CA GLU A 108 -7.80 -1.14 -4.13
C GLU A 108 -7.01 -0.21 -3.22
N VAL A 109 -6.41 0.82 -3.82
CA VAL A 109 -5.62 1.81 -3.09
C VAL A 109 -6.50 2.95 -2.61
N PHE A 110 -6.31 3.35 -1.37
CA PHE A 110 -6.99 4.48 -0.75
C PHE A 110 -5.99 5.45 -0.15
N TYR A 111 -6.25 6.74 -0.26
CA TYR A 111 -5.60 7.76 0.57
C TYR A 111 -6.45 8.00 1.83
N TYR A 112 -5.90 7.61 2.98
CA TYR A 112 -6.53 7.76 4.29
C TYR A 112 -6.09 9.09 4.93
N LYS A 113 -6.93 10.12 4.77
CA LYS A 113 -6.59 11.52 5.05
C LYS A 113 -6.13 11.77 6.49
N SER A 114 -6.87 11.31 7.49
CA SER A 114 -6.55 11.51 8.91
C SER A 114 -5.24 10.85 9.36
N LYS A 115 -4.78 9.82 8.63
CA LYS A 115 -3.48 9.17 8.85
C LYS A 115 -2.39 9.69 7.92
N ASN A 116 -2.74 10.53 6.95
CA ASN A 116 -1.88 10.97 5.85
C ASN A 116 -1.09 9.78 5.24
N ALA A 117 -1.80 8.69 4.96
CA ALA A 117 -1.19 7.43 4.54
C ALA A 117 -1.96 6.82 3.37
N LEU A 118 -1.27 6.00 2.57
CA LEU A 118 -1.92 5.15 1.60
C LEU A 118 -2.25 3.79 2.23
N ALA A 119 -3.41 3.26 1.90
CA ALA A 119 -3.91 1.99 2.40
C ALA A 119 -4.37 1.09 1.25
N LEU A 120 -4.31 -0.23 1.45
CA LEU A 120 -4.94 -1.23 0.57
C LEU A 120 -6.09 -1.91 1.30
N SER A 121 -7.21 -2.07 0.61
CA SER A 121 -8.31 -2.91 1.08
C SER A 121 -8.93 -3.70 -0.07
N SER A 122 -9.45 -4.88 0.24
CA SER A 122 -10.19 -5.73 -0.69
C SER A 122 -11.71 -5.48 -0.69
N ASP A 123 -12.20 -4.64 0.22
CA ASP A 123 -13.62 -4.28 0.29
C ASP A 123 -13.78 -2.76 0.50
N PRO A 124 -13.92 -1.99 -0.58
CA PRO A 124 -14.12 -0.55 -0.52
C PRO A 124 -15.33 -0.13 0.31
N GLY A 125 -16.40 -0.94 0.30
CA GLY A 125 -17.64 -0.63 0.99
C GLY A 125 -17.46 -0.73 2.50
N ALA A 126 -16.87 -1.84 2.96
CA ALA A 126 -16.55 -2.05 4.36
C ALA A 126 -15.48 -1.05 4.86
N PHE A 127 -14.40 -0.88 4.09
CA PHE A 127 -13.31 0.04 4.41
C PHE A 127 -13.79 1.50 4.47
N GLY A 128 -14.47 1.98 3.42
CA GLY A 128 -15.02 3.35 3.40
C GLY A 128 -16.10 3.59 4.46
N SER A 129 -16.79 2.52 4.92
CA SER A 129 -17.71 2.63 6.05
C SER A 129 -17.02 2.80 7.40
N ALA A 130 -15.83 2.22 7.57
CA ALA A 130 -15.02 2.37 8.78
C ALA A 130 -14.13 3.61 8.75
N HIS A 131 -13.73 4.06 7.55
CA HIS A 131 -12.76 5.13 7.32
C HIS A 131 -13.36 6.16 6.36
N LYS A 132 -14.29 6.97 6.88
CA LYS A 132 -15.16 7.88 6.09
C LYS A 132 -14.41 8.98 5.33
N ASP A 133 -13.19 9.29 5.75
CA ASP A 133 -12.30 10.27 5.16
C ASP A 133 -11.31 9.64 4.15
N ALA A 134 -11.32 8.33 3.98
CA ALA A 134 -10.50 7.66 2.97
C ALA A 134 -11.12 7.81 1.57
N VAL A 135 -10.26 8.06 0.58
CA VAL A 135 -10.67 8.22 -0.83
C VAL A 135 -9.93 7.22 -1.70
N LYS A 136 -10.65 6.53 -2.59
CA LYS A 136 -10.01 5.64 -3.57
C LYS A 136 -9.10 6.45 -4.48
N VAL A 137 -7.90 5.94 -4.74
CA VAL A 137 -6.91 6.53 -5.64
C VAL A 137 -6.34 5.48 -6.58
N THR A 138 -5.72 5.93 -7.66
CA THR A 138 -4.98 5.08 -8.60
C THR A 138 -3.50 5.46 -8.51
N LEU A 139 -2.63 4.46 -8.52
CA LEU A 139 -1.18 4.66 -8.62
C LEU A 139 -0.75 4.43 -10.07
N THR A 140 0.11 5.31 -10.57
CA THR A 140 0.63 5.23 -11.94
C THR A 140 2.13 5.50 -11.90
N ILE A 141 2.91 4.63 -12.54
CA ILE A 141 4.32 4.87 -12.81
C ILE A 141 4.42 5.94 -13.88
N ILE A 142 5.07 7.05 -13.56
CA ILE A 142 5.41 8.09 -14.52
C ILE A 142 6.92 7.97 -14.78
N PRO A 143 7.34 7.53 -15.98
CA PRO A 143 8.75 7.51 -16.33
C PRO A 143 9.34 8.91 -16.21
N LYS A 144 10.45 9.03 -15.50
CA LYS A 144 11.22 10.28 -15.49
C LYS A 144 11.95 10.39 -16.83
N PRO A 145 11.77 11.46 -17.62
CA PRO A 145 12.56 11.67 -18.82
C PRO A 145 14.05 11.70 -18.45
N LEU A 146 14.86 11.00 -19.23
CA LEU A 146 16.31 11.17 -19.19
C LEU A 146 16.60 12.49 -19.92
N TYR A 147 16.92 13.53 -19.15
CA TYR A 147 17.53 14.76 -19.65
C TYR A 147 19.03 14.64 -19.53
#